data_AF-A0AAW2F7M5-F1
#
_entry.id   AF-A0AAW2F7M5-F1
#
_cell.length_a   1.000
_cell.length_b   1.000
_cell.length_c   1.000
_cell.angle_alpha   90.00
_cell.angle_beta   90.00
_cell.angle_gamma   90.00
#
_symmetry.space_group_name_H-M   'P 1'
#
loop_
_entity.id
_entity.type
_entity.pdbx_description
1 polymer ?
#
loop_
_entity_poly.entity_id
_entity_poly.type
_entity_poly.pdbx_seq_one_letter_code
_entity_poly.pdbx_strand_id
1 'polypeptide(L)'
;MDPPSRNAMWRFGYPNPVNYNDNELFCGGYAVHWQQNKGKCGICGDAYHLSQPRPHEAGGEFANGIIVRHYTVGQEIEVEIELTANHFGRFEMYLCPNNDPSRVATQECFDS
;
A
#
# COMPACT_ATOMS: atom_id res chain seq x y z
N MET A 1 -2.39 11.76 5.76
CA MET A 1 -1.46 10.69 5.34
C MET A 1 -0.52 10.32 6.49
N ASP A 2 -1.05 9.78 7.59
CA ASP A 2 -0.27 9.34 8.76
C ASP A 2 -0.88 8.02 9.28
N PRO A 3 -0.12 6.91 9.45
CA PRO A 3 1.24 6.69 8.97
C PRO A 3 1.36 6.87 7.45
N PRO A 4 2.46 7.45 6.93
CA PRO A 4 2.63 7.61 5.49
C PRO A 4 2.84 6.24 4.83
N SER A 5 2.03 5.93 3.81
CA SER A 5 2.15 4.72 3.01
C SER A 5 3.38 4.77 2.09
N ARG A 6 3.87 3.61 1.61
CA ARG A 6 5.11 3.45 0.82
C ARG A 6 5.25 4.47 -0.33
N ASN A 7 4.19 4.61 -1.12
CA ASN A 7 4.07 5.55 -2.23
C ASN A 7 4.17 7.03 -1.82
N ALA A 8 3.74 7.40 -0.61
CA ALA A 8 3.70 8.79 -0.14
C ALA A 8 4.87 9.17 0.78
N MET A 9 5.72 8.22 1.16
CA MET A 9 6.86 8.43 2.08
C MET A 9 7.74 9.63 1.69
N TRP A 10 7.96 9.84 0.39
CA TRP A 10 8.79 10.94 -0.12
C TRP A 10 8.25 12.32 0.26
N ARG A 11 6.93 12.49 0.41
CA ARG A 11 6.31 13.77 0.83
C ARG A 11 6.71 14.18 2.25
N PHE A 12 7.13 13.21 3.06
CA PHE A 12 7.46 13.39 4.47
C PHE A 12 8.98 13.30 4.73
N GLY A 13 9.80 13.37 3.67
CA GLY A 13 11.26 13.43 3.79
C GLY A 13 11.92 12.08 4.10
N TYR A 14 11.20 10.96 4.03
CA TYR A 14 11.81 9.64 4.12
C TYR A 14 12.68 9.38 2.88
N PRO A 15 13.79 8.62 3.02
CA PRO A 15 14.67 8.27 1.91
C PRO A 15 14.06 7.16 1.04
N ASN A 16 12.90 7.44 0.42
CA ASN A 16 12.21 6.56 -0.51
C ASN A 16 12.13 7.23 -1.89
N PRO A 17 12.08 6.48 -3.01
CA PRO A 17 11.91 7.07 -4.33
C PRO A 17 10.63 7.92 -4.42
N VAL A 18 10.70 8.99 -5.22
CA VAL A 18 9.56 9.89 -5.42
C VAL A 18 8.53 9.23 -6.31
N ASN A 19 7.29 9.14 -5.83
CA ASN A 19 6.13 8.74 -6.63
C ASN A 19 5.16 9.92 -6.74
N TYR A 20 5.24 10.67 -7.84
CA TYR A 20 4.36 11.82 -8.09
C TYR A 20 2.89 11.42 -8.28
N ASN A 21 2.64 10.15 -8.60
CA ASN A 21 1.32 9.54 -8.78
C ASN A 21 0.98 8.68 -7.56
N ASP A 22 1.34 9.12 -6.36
CA ASP A 22 1.11 8.34 -5.15
C ASP A 22 -0.38 8.19 -4.81
N ASN A 23 -1.25 9.05 -5.31
CA ASN A 23 -2.69 8.86 -5.23
C ASN A 23 -3.24 7.85 -6.27
N GLU A 24 -2.39 7.20 -7.08
CA GLU A 24 -2.79 6.35 -8.21
C GLU A 24 -2.71 4.83 -7.97
N LEU A 25 -2.71 4.38 -6.71
CA LEU A 25 -2.72 2.94 -6.35
C LEU A 25 -4.10 2.28 -6.43
N PHE A 26 -4.76 2.42 -7.58
CA PHE A 26 -6.12 1.92 -7.85
C PHE A 26 -6.10 0.65 -8.73
N CYS A 27 -5.22 -0.30 -8.41
CA CYS A 27 -5.13 -1.61 -9.07
C CYS A 27 -4.84 -1.55 -10.58
N GLY A 28 -4.21 -0.46 -11.04
CA GLY A 28 -3.89 -0.21 -12.45
C GLY A 28 -4.99 0.43 -13.29
N GLY A 29 -6.12 0.83 -12.72
CA GLY A 29 -7.25 1.40 -13.46
C GLY A 29 -8.42 0.44 -13.61
N TYR A 30 -9.63 0.99 -13.75
CA TYR A 30 -10.86 0.20 -13.83
C TYR A 30 -10.80 -0.92 -14.89
N ALA A 31 -10.36 -0.58 -16.11
CA ALA A 31 -10.26 -1.55 -17.20
C ALA A 31 -9.22 -2.65 -16.90
N VAL A 32 -8.06 -2.27 -16.38
CA VAL A 32 -6.99 -3.22 -16.00
C VAL A 32 -7.44 -4.12 -14.86
N HIS A 33 -8.05 -3.55 -13.81
CA HIS A 33 -8.52 -4.30 -12.65
C HIS A 33 -9.63 -5.29 -13.02
N TRP A 34 -10.72 -4.83 -13.63
CA TRP A 34 -11.89 -5.66 -13.85
C TRP A 34 -11.85 -6.48 -15.15
N GLN A 35 -11.42 -5.88 -16.26
CA GLN A 35 -11.49 -6.55 -17.57
C GLN A 35 -10.29 -7.48 -17.78
N GLN A 36 -9.08 -7.00 -17.51
CA GLN A 36 -7.84 -7.76 -17.69
C GLN A 36 -7.56 -8.69 -16.50
N ASN A 37 -7.48 -8.14 -15.28
CA ASN A 37 -7.06 -8.86 -14.08
C ASN A 37 -8.20 -9.61 -13.38
N LYS A 38 -9.43 -9.58 -13.93
CA LYS A 38 -10.60 -10.31 -13.40
C LYS A 38 -10.91 -9.98 -11.94
N GLY A 39 -10.82 -8.70 -11.58
CA GLY A 39 -11.07 -8.20 -10.23
C GLY A 39 -9.89 -8.38 -9.26
N LYS A 40 -8.75 -8.92 -9.72
CA LYS A 40 -7.56 -9.07 -8.87
C LYS A 40 -6.74 -7.78 -8.79
N CYS A 41 -6.21 -7.51 -7.61
CA CYS A 41 -5.34 -6.37 -7.31
C CYS A 41 -4.04 -6.87 -6.65
N GLY A 42 -2.92 -6.15 -6.82
CA GLY A 42 -1.76 -6.36 -5.96
C GLY A 42 -2.08 -5.96 -4.52
N ILE A 43 -1.48 -6.63 -3.54
CA ILE A 43 -1.83 -6.43 -2.12
C ILE A 43 -1.50 -5.03 -1.59
N CYS A 44 -0.71 -4.26 -2.35
CA CYS A 44 -0.35 -2.88 -2.05
C CYS A 44 -0.90 -1.89 -3.11
N GLY A 45 -1.95 -2.26 -3.85
CA GLY A 45 -2.65 -1.38 -4.79
C GLY A 45 -2.08 -1.34 -6.22
N ASP A 46 -0.96 -2.04 -6.46
CA ASP A 46 -0.38 -2.22 -7.79
C ASP A 46 -1.29 -3.02 -8.75
N ALA A 47 -1.10 -2.84 -10.05
CA ALA A 47 -1.77 -3.66 -11.05
C ALA A 47 -1.37 -5.14 -10.93
N TYR A 48 -2.36 -6.03 -10.84
CA TYR A 48 -2.12 -7.44 -10.54
C TYR A 48 -1.24 -8.18 -11.57
N HIS A 49 -1.30 -7.82 -12.85
CA HIS A 49 -0.51 -8.49 -13.89
C HIS A 49 0.98 -8.14 -13.88
N LEU A 50 1.41 -7.14 -13.10
CA LEU A 50 2.83 -6.82 -12.95
C LEU A 50 3.57 -8.01 -12.34
N SER A 51 4.82 -8.22 -12.78
CA SER A 51 5.71 -9.23 -12.22
C SER A 51 5.95 -8.95 -10.73
N GLN A 52 6.02 -10.01 -9.94
CA GLN A 52 6.42 -9.88 -8.53
C GLN A 52 7.96 -9.82 -8.38
N PRO A 53 8.47 -9.06 -7.40
CA PRO A 53 7.71 -8.17 -6.52
C PRO A 53 7.18 -6.95 -7.28
N ARG A 54 5.90 -6.59 -7.05
CA ARG A 54 5.33 -5.37 -7.62
C ARG A 54 5.97 -4.14 -6.95
N PRO A 55 5.92 -2.94 -7.56
CA PRO A 55 6.65 -1.78 -7.07
C PRO A 55 6.44 -1.46 -5.58
N HIS A 56 5.25 -1.70 -5.02
CA HIS A 56 4.94 -1.41 -3.63
C HIS A 56 4.94 -2.65 -2.71
N GLU A 57 5.28 -3.83 -3.22
CA GLU A 57 5.45 -5.07 -2.44
C GLU A 57 6.91 -5.22 -1.99
N ALA A 58 7.18 -6.01 -0.94
CA ALA A 58 8.54 -6.19 -0.41
C ALA A 58 9.54 -6.62 -1.50
N GLY A 59 10.67 -5.91 -1.61
CA GLY A 59 11.64 -6.07 -2.71
C GLY A 59 11.33 -5.24 -3.96
N GLY A 60 10.19 -4.56 -4.02
CA GLY A 60 9.84 -3.57 -5.03
C GLY A 60 10.44 -2.19 -4.74
N GLU A 61 10.41 -1.33 -5.76
CA GLU A 61 11.01 0.01 -5.77
C GLU A 61 10.68 0.88 -4.55
N PHE A 62 9.43 0.83 -4.07
CA PHE A 62 8.94 1.68 -2.98
C PHE A 62 8.89 0.98 -1.62
N ALA A 63 9.24 -0.31 -1.54
CA ALA A 63 9.17 -1.12 -0.33
C ALA A 63 10.55 -1.36 0.30
N ASN A 64 11.24 -0.27 0.65
CA ASN A 64 12.63 -0.28 1.11
C ASN A 64 12.83 -0.65 2.61
N GLY A 65 11.84 -1.29 3.24
CA GLY A 65 11.94 -1.74 4.64
C GLY A 65 12.01 -0.62 5.70
N ILE A 66 11.65 0.61 5.34
CA ILE A 66 11.69 1.77 6.24
C ILE A 66 10.45 1.77 7.14
N ILE A 67 10.67 1.77 8.46
CA ILE A 67 9.60 1.87 9.47
C ILE A 67 9.23 3.34 9.67
N VAL A 68 7.97 3.70 9.39
CA VAL A 68 7.49 5.10 9.43
C VAL A 68 6.89 5.50 10.78
N ARG A 69 6.45 4.52 11.59
CA ARG A 69 5.83 4.71 12.90
C ARG A 69 6.09 3.52 13.81
N HIS A 70 6.06 3.77 15.11
CA HIS A 70 6.10 2.75 16.16
C HIS A 70 4.86 2.92 17.04
N TYR A 71 4.20 1.81 17.34
CA TYR A 71 3.00 1.78 18.18
C TYR A 71 3.13 0.67 19.22
N THR A 72 2.38 0.77 20.31
CA THR A 72 2.27 -0.31 21.31
C THR A 72 1.01 -1.14 21.07
N VAL A 73 1.03 -2.41 21.45
CA VAL A 73 -0.14 -3.30 21.34
C VAL A 73 -1.33 -2.69 22.09
N GLY A 74 -2.49 -2.60 21.43
CA GLY A 74 -3.70 -2.01 21.98
C GLY A 74 -3.75 -0.49 22.00
N GLN A 75 -2.73 0.20 21.45
CA GLN A 75 -2.75 1.65 21.30
C GLN A 75 -3.84 2.07 20.31
N GLU A 76 -4.69 3.04 20.70
CA GLU A 76 -5.52 3.77 19.75
C GLU A 76 -4.64 4.70 18.91
N ILE A 77 -4.78 4.61 17.59
CA ILE A 77 -4.00 5.38 16.64
C ILE A 77 -4.90 6.24 15.78
N GLU A 78 -4.45 7.44 15.45
CA GLU A 78 -5.05 8.27 14.43
C GLU A 78 -4.51 7.84 13.06
N VAL A 79 -5.41 7.59 12.11
CA VAL A 79 -5.06 7.29 10.72
C VAL A 79 -5.67 8.37 9.83
N GLU A 80 -4.81 9.11 9.13
CA GLU A 80 -5.23 10.22 8.28
C GLU A 80 -5.16 9.82 6.80
N ILE A 81 -6.31 9.87 6.12
CA ILE A 81 -6.45 9.60 4.68
C ILE A 81 -6.60 10.93 3.93
N GLU A 82 -5.71 11.21 2.97
CA GLU A 82 -5.87 12.35 2.06
C GLU A 82 -6.63 11.91 0.81
N LEU A 83 -7.73 12.60 0.51
CA LEU A 83 -8.56 12.36 -0.68
C LEU A 83 -8.39 13.48 -1.69
N THR A 84 -7.74 13.18 -2.81
CA THR A 84 -7.62 14.13 -3.93
C THR A 84 -8.88 14.17 -4.80
N ALA A 85 -9.67 13.09 -4.79
CA ALA A 85 -10.95 12.97 -5.48
C ALA A 85 -11.91 12.10 -4.66
N ASN A 86 -13.16 12.54 -4.49
CA ASN A 86 -14.16 11.82 -3.71
C ASN A 86 -15.02 10.93 -4.62
N HIS A 87 -14.95 9.62 -4.42
CA HIS A 87 -15.70 8.61 -5.17
C HIS A 87 -16.74 7.85 -4.31
N PHE A 88 -17.07 8.36 -3.11
CA PHE A 88 -17.91 7.68 -2.12
C PHE A 88 -17.32 6.33 -1.65
N GLY A 89 -18.06 5.58 -0.84
CA GLY A 89 -17.66 4.26 -0.34
C GLY A 89 -17.26 4.25 1.13
N ARG A 90 -16.34 3.33 1.48
CA ARG A 90 -15.83 3.13 2.84
C ARG A 90 -14.35 2.78 2.81
N PHE A 91 -13.66 3.00 3.93
CA PHE A 91 -12.29 2.54 4.15
C PHE A 91 -12.28 1.35 5.09
N GLU A 92 -11.44 0.37 4.79
CA GLU A 92 -11.17 -0.79 5.64
C GLU A 92 -9.66 -0.86 5.84
N MET A 93 -9.23 -1.21 7.06
CA MET A 93 -7.82 -1.28 7.42
C MET A 93 -7.54 -2.65 8.02
N TYR A 94 -6.43 -3.23 7.60
CA TYR A 94 -6.00 -4.58 7.99
C TYR A 94 -4.54 -4.54 8.39
N LEU A 95 -4.14 -5.44 9.30
CA LEU A 95 -2.78 -5.51 9.81
C LEU A 95 -2.25 -6.94 9.67
N CYS A 96 -1.19 -7.10 8.87
CA CYS A 96 -0.46 -8.37 8.75
C CYS A 96 0.81 -8.32 9.62
N PRO A 97 1.03 -9.27 10.55
CA PRO A 97 2.27 -9.37 11.32
C PRO A 97 3.44 -9.88 10.46
N ASN A 98 3.99 -9.00 9.61
CA ASN A 98 5.15 -9.31 8.76
C ASN A 98 6.47 -8.87 9.41
N ASN A 99 7.14 -9.81 10.07
CA ASN A 99 8.39 -9.56 10.80
C ASN A 99 9.66 -9.60 9.93
N ASP A 100 9.51 -9.65 8.60
CA ASP A 100 10.62 -9.65 7.64
C ASP A 100 10.34 -8.64 6.51
N PRO A 101 11.09 -7.52 6.44
CA PRO A 101 10.87 -6.48 5.43
C PRO A 101 11.19 -6.95 3.99
N SER A 102 11.90 -8.07 3.83
CA SER A 102 12.20 -8.67 2.52
C SER A 102 11.13 -9.67 2.06
N ARG A 103 10.21 -10.07 2.94
CA ARG A 103 9.15 -11.01 2.64
C ARG A 103 7.88 -10.28 2.20
N VAL A 104 7.37 -10.65 1.03
CA VAL A 104 6.07 -10.15 0.54
C VAL A 104 4.97 -10.70 1.45
N ALA A 105 4.13 -9.81 1.99
CA ALA A 105 2.94 -10.19 2.73
C ALA A 105 1.93 -10.91 1.82
N THR A 106 0.97 -11.63 2.38
CA THR A 106 -0.10 -12.27 1.59
C THR A 106 -1.46 -11.71 1.99
N GLN A 107 -2.45 -11.81 1.11
CA GLN A 107 -3.81 -11.36 1.43
C GLN A 107 -4.37 -12.13 2.64
N GLU A 108 -4.07 -13.42 2.73
CA GLU A 108 -4.49 -14.27 3.85
C GLU A 108 -3.93 -13.79 5.20
N CYS A 109 -2.79 -13.09 5.20
CA CYS A 109 -2.22 -12.49 6.41
C CYS A 109 -2.95 -11.21 6.84
N PHE A 110 -3.54 -10.47 5.91
CA PHE A 110 -4.35 -9.30 6.22
C PHE A 110 -5.76 -9.68 6.63
N ASP A 111 -6.28 -10.78 6.08
CA ASP A 111 -7.64 -11.27 6.35
C ASP A 111 -7.75 -12.14 7.61
N SER A 112 -6.64 -12.38 8.33
CA SER A 112 -6.54 -13.28 9.48
C SER A 112 -7.22 -12.78 10.76
#